data_AF-A0A3L9ZKF5-F1
#
_entry.id   AF-A0A3L9ZKF5-F1
#
_cell.length_a   1.000
_cell.length_b   1.000
_cell.length_c   1.000
_cell.angle_alpha   90.00
_cell.angle_beta   90.00
_cell.angle_gamma   90.00
#
_symmetry.space_group_name_H-M   'P 1'
#
loop_
_entity.id
_entity.type
_entity.pdbx_description
1 polymer ?
#
loop_
_entity_poly.entity_id
_entity_poly.type
_entity_poly.pdbx_seq_one_letter_code
_entity_poly.pdbx_strand_id
1 'polypeptide(L)'
;MKFIFKRNSRNNPENVKHKERFLLERFNEAIFLLQHKCAKWLENRTANLSAKSWIVILFCFVVFTVGGNVYLIVDGLNGNSNKIERSLISRPINAVAFDTKNTILNTSLSKTQMERMARFQMYMDSLGRSPTGKLIQDSILRSRPGLLDSLVIVENYYRSQFKN
;
A
#
# COMPACT_ATOMS: atom_id res chain seq x y z
N MET A 1 -50.08 -11.32 -20.96
CA MET A 1 -49.65 -10.96 -19.59
C MET A 1 -48.17 -10.59 -19.59
N LYS A 2 -47.83 -9.32 -19.31
CA LYS A 2 -46.44 -8.87 -19.16
C LYS A 2 -46.11 -8.84 -17.67
N PHE A 3 -45.25 -9.75 -17.22
CA PHE A 3 -44.74 -9.74 -15.86
C PHE A 3 -43.60 -8.72 -15.76
N ILE A 4 -43.83 -7.62 -15.05
CA ILE A 4 -42.78 -6.63 -14.73
C ILE A 4 -42.03 -7.13 -13.50
N PHE A 5 -40.78 -7.53 -13.70
CA PHE A 5 -39.88 -7.95 -12.63
C PHE A 5 -39.48 -6.72 -11.79
N LYS A 6 -40.11 -6.56 -10.62
CA LYS A 6 -39.81 -5.51 -9.64
C LYS A 6 -38.43 -5.80 -9.01
N ARG A 7 -37.38 -5.18 -9.56
CA ARG A 7 -36.00 -5.26 -9.04
C ARG A 7 -35.95 -4.67 -7.63
N ASN A 8 -35.54 -5.49 -6.66
CA ASN A 8 -35.41 -5.14 -5.25
C ASN A 8 -34.33 -4.05 -5.05
N SER A 9 -34.78 -2.80 -4.82
CA SER A 9 -33.97 -1.59 -4.62
C SER A 9 -33.33 -1.50 -3.21
N ARG A 10 -33.01 -2.62 -2.57
CA ARG A 10 -32.43 -2.63 -1.21
C ARG A 10 -30.94 -2.27 -1.16
N ASN A 11 -30.24 -2.28 -2.30
CA ASN A 11 -28.80 -2.04 -2.37
C ASN A 11 -28.48 -0.86 -3.30
N ASN A 12 -29.11 0.30 -3.09
CA ASN A 12 -28.72 1.53 -3.77
C ASN A 12 -27.32 1.95 -3.29
N PRO A 13 -26.30 2.08 -4.16
CA PRO A 13 -24.92 2.41 -3.76
C PRO A 13 -24.80 3.69 -2.93
N GLU A 14 -25.71 4.65 -3.13
CA GLU A 14 -25.77 5.89 -2.34
C GLU A 14 -26.15 5.65 -0.86
N ASN A 15 -27.04 4.69 -0.60
CA ASN A 15 -27.47 4.35 0.76
C ASN A 15 -26.38 3.60 1.54
N VAL A 16 -25.64 2.72 0.86
CA VAL A 16 -24.50 1.98 1.45
C VAL A 16 -23.37 2.95 1.83
N LYS A 17 -22.96 3.85 0.91
CA LYS A 17 -21.94 4.88 1.20
C LYS A 17 -22.35 5.85 2.30
N HIS A 18 -23.64 6.18 2.40
CA HIS A 18 -24.13 7.05 3.47
C HIS A 18 -24.06 6.35 4.84
N LYS A 19 -24.45 5.07 4.91
CA LYS A 19 -24.36 4.26 6.13
C LYS A 19 -22.92 4.08 6.60
N GLU A 20 -21.99 3.82 5.68
CA GLU A 20 -20.56 3.71 6.01
C GLU A 20 -19.99 5.01 6.58
N ARG A 21 -20.28 6.16 5.96
CA ARG A 21 -19.84 7.47 6.45
C ARG A 21 -20.40 7.78 7.84
N PHE A 22 -21.68 7.50 8.07
CA PHE A 22 -22.31 7.69 9.37
C PHE A 22 -21.69 6.80 10.46
N LEU A 23 -21.34 5.55 10.14
CA LEU A 23 -20.66 4.67 11.09
C LEU A 23 -19.25 5.17 11.42
N LEU A 24 -18.49 5.58 10.40
CA LEU A 24 -17.14 6.13 10.59
C LEU A 24 -17.15 7.40 11.44
N GLU A 25 -18.11 8.29 11.23
CA GLU A 25 -18.28 9.51 12.02
C GLU A 25 -18.54 9.18 13.50
N ARG A 26 -19.42 8.22 13.78
CA ARG A 26 -19.69 7.74 15.14
C ARG A 26 -18.49 7.06 15.79
N PHE A 27 -17.68 6.32 15.03
CA PHE A 27 -16.45 5.74 15.53
C PHE A 27 -15.43 6.82 15.91
N ASN A 28 -15.28 7.85 15.08
CA ASN A 28 -14.39 8.97 15.36
C ASN A 28 -14.83 9.75 16.61
N GLU A 29 -16.13 10.01 16.76
CA GLU A 29 -16.68 10.60 17.98
C GLU A 29 -16.42 9.75 19.23
N ALA A 30 -16.62 8.43 19.13
CA ALA A 30 -16.36 7.51 20.24
C ALA A 30 -14.88 7.48 20.63
N ILE A 31 -13.97 7.48 19.64
CA ILE A 31 -12.53 7.57 19.86
C ILE A 31 -12.17 8.89 20.56
N PHE A 32 -12.73 10.01 20.12
CA PHE A 32 -12.47 11.31 20.72
C PHE A 32 -12.95 11.37 22.18
N LEU A 33 -14.12 10.80 22.48
CA LEU A 33 -14.64 10.69 23.84
C LEU A 33 -13.77 9.78 24.72
N LEU A 34 -13.27 8.67 24.16
CA LEU A 34 -12.32 7.78 24.85
C LEU A 34 -10.99 8.49 25.12
N GLN A 35 -10.46 9.24 24.16
CA GLN A 35 -9.25 10.04 24.32
C GLN A 35 -9.43 11.08 25.42
N HIS A 36 -10.54 11.83 25.41
CA HIS A 36 -10.81 12.82 26.43
C HIS A 36 -11.01 12.20 27.82
N LYS A 37 -11.71 11.06 27.93
CA LYS A 37 -11.84 10.33 29.19
C LYS A 37 -10.49 9.79 29.67
N CYS A 38 -9.66 9.29 28.76
CA CYS A 38 -8.32 8.81 29.05
C CYS A 38 -7.43 9.95 29.55
N ALA A 39 -7.46 11.10 28.87
CA ALA A 39 -6.72 12.29 29.27
C ALA A 39 -7.13 12.77 30.66
N LYS A 40 -8.44 12.87 30.93
CA LYS A 40 -8.96 13.27 32.26
C LYS A 40 -8.65 12.24 33.34
N TRP A 41 -8.68 10.95 32.99
CA TRP A 41 -8.30 9.86 33.91
C TRP A 41 -6.80 9.92 34.23
N LEU A 42 -5.96 10.14 33.21
CA LEU A 42 -4.52 10.33 33.37
C LEU A 42 -4.22 11.56 34.22
N GLU A 43 -4.89 12.68 33.98
CA GLU A 43 -4.76 13.93 34.74
C GLU A 43 -5.11 13.71 36.21
N ASN A 44 -6.27 13.12 36.51
CA ASN A 44 -6.65 12.81 37.89
C ASN A 44 -5.68 11.84 38.57
N ARG A 45 -5.11 10.89 37.80
CA ARG A 45 -4.14 9.94 38.31
C ARG A 45 -2.77 10.57 38.51
N THR A 46 -2.38 11.55 37.69
CA THR A 46 -1.09 12.26 37.80
C THR A 46 -1.11 13.43 38.77
N ALA A 47 -2.27 14.06 38.99
CA ALA A 47 -2.43 15.20 39.91
C ALA A 47 -2.08 14.85 41.37
N ASN A 48 -2.26 13.59 41.78
CA ASN A 48 -1.97 13.12 43.13
C ASN A 48 -0.61 12.39 43.26
N LEU A 49 0.21 12.34 42.21
CA LEU A 49 1.48 11.62 42.24
C LEU A 49 2.61 12.56 42.70
N SER A 50 3.15 12.27 43.88
CA SER A 50 4.38 12.89 44.38
C SER A 50 5.56 12.66 43.42
N ALA A 51 6.51 13.60 43.37
CA ALA A 51 7.70 13.53 42.51
C ALA A 51 8.50 12.22 42.67
N LYS A 52 8.49 11.62 43.87
CA LYS A 52 9.09 10.31 44.13
C LYS A 52 8.39 9.18 43.38
N SER A 53 7.07 9.25 43.22
CA SER A 53 6.30 8.25 42.47
C SER A 53 6.57 8.36 40.97
N TRP A 54 6.73 9.58 40.44
CA TRP A 54 7.16 9.80 39.06
C TRP A 54 8.52 9.17 38.76
N ILE A 55 9.50 9.30 39.67
CA ILE A 55 10.82 8.66 39.52
C ILE A 55 10.70 7.13 39.48
N VAL A 56 9.85 6.53 40.33
CA VAL A 56 9.64 5.07 40.38
C VAL A 56 8.95 4.59 39.11
N ILE A 57 7.95 5.32 38.61
CA ILE A 57 7.25 4.99 37.37
C ILE A 57 8.22 5.05 36.18
N LEU A 58 9.05 6.08 36.09
CA LEU A 58 10.07 6.20 35.05
C LEU A 58 11.09 5.06 35.14
N PHE A 59 11.56 4.75 36.34
CA PHE A 59 12.48 3.65 36.55
C PHE A 59 11.88 2.30 36.10
N CYS A 60 10.65 2.00 36.52
CA CYS A 60 9.92 0.81 36.06
C CYS A 60 9.77 0.81 34.53
N PHE A 61 9.34 1.91 33.93
CA PHE A 61 9.17 2.02 32.49
C PHE A 61 10.47 1.74 31.72
N VAL A 62 11.59 2.29 32.18
CA VAL A 62 12.91 2.04 31.58
C VAL A 62 13.30 0.57 31.74
N VAL A 63 13.15 -0.02 32.93
CA VAL A 63 13.49 -1.43 33.18
C VAL A 63 12.64 -2.37 32.33
N PHE A 64 11.33 -2.14 32.24
CA PHE A 64 10.43 -2.95 31.39
C PHE A 64 10.76 -2.81 29.90
N THR A 65 11.03 -1.58 29.46
CA THR A 65 11.37 -1.32 28.05
C THR A 65 12.70 -1.96 27.70
N VAL A 66 13.76 -1.69 28.47
CA VAL A 66 15.09 -2.26 28.24
C VAL A 66 15.05 -3.79 28.39
N GLY A 67 14.42 -4.30 29.44
CA GLY A 67 14.28 -5.73 29.69
C GLY A 67 13.50 -6.44 28.58
N GLY A 68 12.39 -5.87 28.11
CA GLY A 68 11.62 -6.40 26.99
C GLY A 68 12.39 -6.41 25.67
N ASN A 69 13.15 -5.35 25.37
CA ASN A 69 13.99 -5.30 24.17
C ASN A 69 15.15 -6.31 24.24
N VAL A 70 15.82 -6.41 25.39
CA VAL A 70 16.89 -7.39 25.59
C VAL A 70 16.33 -8.81 25.51
N TYR A 71 15.17 -9.08 26.12
CA TYR A 71 14.47 -10.36 26.01
C TYR A 71 14.17 -10.69 24.55
N LEU A 72 13.63 -9.74 23.77
CA LEU A 72 13.31 -9.94 22.36
C LEU A 72 14.55 -10.21 21.50
N ILE A 73 15.68 -9.55 21.79
CA ILE A 73 16.95 -9.80 21.11
C ILE A 73 17.48 -11.20 21.46
N VAL A 74 17.45 -11.59 22.74
CA VAL A 74 17.90 -12.91 23.18
C VAL A 74 17.00 -14.01 22.63
N ASP A 75 15.68 -13.83 22.66
CA ASP A 75 14.70 -14.76 22.07
C ASP A 75 14.86 -14.84 20.54
N GLY A 76 15.12 -13.72 19.86
CA GLY A 76 15.38 -13.68 18.42
C GLY A 76 16.70 -14.36 18.01
N LEU A 77 17.72 -14.35 18.87
CA LEU A 77 19.01 -14.99 18.61
C LEU A 77 19.08 -16.45 19.07
N ASN A 78 18.37 -16.79 20.16
CA ASN A 78 18.33 -18.12 20.76
C ASN A 78 17.14 -18.96 20.26
N GLY A 79 16.21 -18.33 19.55
CA GLY A 79 15.18 -18.98 18.77
C GLY A 79 15.84 -19.85 17.70
N ASN A 80 15.94 -21.15 18.00
CA ASN A 80 16.27 -22.19 17.03
C ASN A 80 15.56 -21.87 15.72
N SER A 81 16.30 -21.91 14.61
CA SER A 81 15.98 -21.50 13.24
C SER A 81 14.73 -22.16 12.63
N ASN A 82 13.60 -22.06 13.32
CA ASN A 82 12.31 -22.53 12.92
C ASN A 82 11.62 -21.33 12.33
N LYS A 83 11.99 -21.09 11.06
CA LYS A 83 11.18 -20.44 10.04
C LYS A 83 10.24 -19.40 10.65
N ILE A 84 10.68 -18.14 10.66
CA ILE A 84 9.75 -17.04 10.41
C ILE A 84 8.97 -17.50 9.19
N GLU A 85 7.73 -17.91 9.42
CA GLU A 85 6.83 -18.32 8.38
C GLU A 85 6.65 -17.05 7.56
N ARG A 86 7.49 -16.90 6.52
CA ARG A 86 7.28 -15.95 5.45
C ARG A 86 5.87 -16.26 5.04
N SER A 87 4.91 -15.43 5.47
CA SER A 87 3.54 -15.54 5.04
C SER A 87 3.64 -15.61 3.53
N LEU A 88 3.35 -16.80 2.98
CA LEU A 88 3.33 -16.98 1.56
C LEU A 88 2.27 -16.00 1.12
N ILE A 89 2.70 -14.88 0.54
CA ILE A 89 1.83 -13.90 -0.06
C ILE A 89 1.00 -14.71 -1.05
N SER A 90 -0.23 -15.02 -0.66
CA SER A 90 -1.17 -15.79 -1.47
C SER A 90 -1.50 -14.88 -2.65
N ARG A 91 -0.75 -15.08 -3.72
CA ARG A 91 -0.85 -14.29 -4.94
C ARG A 91 -2.22 -14.62 -5.53
N PRO A 92 -3.11 -13.63 -5.73
CA PRO A 92 -4.42 -13.90 -6.31
C PRO A 92 -4.22 -14.57 -7.67
N ILE A 93 -4.99 -15.62 -7.95
CA ILE A 93 -4.93 -16.51 -9.13
C ILE A 93 -4.99 -15.76 -10.48
N ASN A 94 -5.32 -14.47 -10.48
CA ASN A 94 -5.37 -13.62 -11.66
C ASN A 94 -4.14 -12.72 -11.87
N ALA A 95 -3.09 -12.84 -11.04
CA ALA A 95 -1.85 -12.14 -11.28
C ALA A 95 -1.04 -12.90 -12.34
N VAL A 96 -0.98 -12.32 -13.55
CA VAL A 96 -0.08 -12.73 -14.64
C VAL A 96 1.28 -13.09 -14.04
N ALA A 97 1.68 -14.35 -14.21
CA ALA A 97 2.95 -14.87 -13.75
C ALA A 97 4.09 -14.17 -14.51
N PHE A 98 4.60 -13.08 -13.97
CA PHE A 98 5.96 -12.67 -14.26
C PHE A 98 6.88 -13.69 -13.59
N ASP A 99 7.47 -14.53 -14.42
CA ASP A 99 8.42 -15.57 -14.05
C ASP A 99 9.69 -14.90 -13.49
N THR A 100 9.77 -14.80 -12.16
CA THR A 100 10.90 -14.18 -11.44
C THR A 100 12.14 -15.08 -11.43
N LYS A 101 12.17 -16.19 -12.18
CA LYS A 101 13.31 -17.12 -12.15
C LYS A 101 14.42 -16.82 -13.16
N ASN A 102 14.27 -15.84 -14.06
CA ASN A 102 15.30 -15.54 -15.09
C ASN A 102 15.61 -14.05 -15.30
N THR A 103 15.46 -13.20 -14.28
CA THR A 103 15.95 -11.81 -14.40
C THR A 103 16.94 -11.53 -13.29
N ILE A 104 18.08 -12.22 -13.40
CA ILE A 104 19.32 -11.61 -12.98
C ILE A 104 19.39 -10.27 -13.75
N LEU A 105 19.16 -9.15 -13.07
CA LEU A 105 19.35 -7.79 -13.59
C LEU A 105 20.85 -7.49 -13.81
N ASN A 106 21.62 -8.46 -14.31
CA ASN A 106 23.05 -8.36 -14.62
C ASN A 106 23.29 -8.28 -16.12
N THR A 107 22.43 -7.57 -16.84
CA THR A 107 22.76 -7.12 -18.18
C THR A 107 22.39 -5.65 -18.21
N SER A 108 23.41 -4.80 -18.16
CA SER A 108 23.38 -3.43 -18.68
C SER A 108 22.26 -3.32 -19.70
N LEU A 109 21.16 -2.64 -19.36
CA LEU A 109 19.99 -2.47 -20.24
C LEU A 109 20.51 -2.24 -21.66
N SER A 110 20.33 -3.23 -22.53
CA SER A 110 20.99 -3.23 -23.82
C SER A 110 20.43 -2.06 -24.61
N LYS A 111 21.29 -1.29 -25.31
CA LYS A 111 20.86 -0.16 -26.17
C LYS A 111 19.70 -0.57 -27.10
N THR A 112 19.65 -1.84 -27.49
CA THR A 112 18.58 -2.45 -28.29
C THR A 112 17.20 -2.42 -27.64
N GLN A 113 17.10 -2.56 -26.32
CA GLN A 113 15.84 -2.52 -25.58
C GLN A 113 15.31 -1.10 -25.47
N MET A 114 16.21 -0.13 -25.22
CA MET A 114 15.88 1.29 -25.23
C MET A 114 15.40 1.75 -26.61
N GLU A 115 16.02 1.27 -27.69
CA GLU A 115 15.61 1.58 -29.06
C GLU A 115 14.21 1.01 -29.38
N ARG A 116 13.90 -0.22 -28.93
CA ARG A 116 12.56 -0.79 -29.04
C ARG A 116 11.52 0.05 -28.31
N MET A 117 11.88 0.59 -27.15
CA MET A 117 11.05 1.47 -26.35
C MET A 117 10.76 2.80 -27.06
N ALA A 118 11.79 3.42 -27.64
CA ALA A 118 11.66 4.65 -28.42
C ALA A 118 10.79 4.43 -29.68
N ARG A 119 10.98 3.32 -30.40
CA ARG A 119 10.15 2.96 -31.55
C ARG A 119 8.69 2.74 -31.16
N PHE A 120 8.43 2.17 -29.99
CA PHE A 120 7.08 2.02 -29.47
C PHE A 120 6.42 3.38 -29.15
N GLN A 121 7.15 4.32 -28.56
CA GLN A 121 6.66 5.69 -28.34
C GLN A 121 6.32 6.37 -29.68
N MET A 122 7.18 6.26 -30.70
CA MET A 122 6.92 6.78 -32.04
C MET A 122 5.68 6.14 -32.69
N TYR A 123 5.48 4.84 -32.49
CA TYR A 123 4.28 4.14 -32.96
C TYR A 123 3.02 4.66 -32.27
N MET A 124 3.05 4.86 -30.95
CA MET A 124 1.93 5.44 -30.20
C MET A 124 1.62 6.87 -30.64
N ASP A 125 2.64 7.68 -30.91
CA ASP A 125 2.46 9.05 -31.45
C ASP A 125 1.89 9.03 -32.88
N SER A 126 2.33 8.08 -33.71
CA SER A 126 1.81 7.90 -35.07
C SER A 126 0.35 7.45 -35.09
N LEU A 127 -0.05 6.59 -34.16
CA LEU A 127 -1.45 6.17 -34.00
C LEU A 127 -2.35 7.35 -33.63
N GLY A 128 -1.88 8.28 -32.80
CA GLY A 128 -2.65 9.46 -32.39
C GLY A 128 -2.91 10.48 -33.51
N ARG A 129 -2.13 10.45 -34.60
CA ARG A 129 -2.27 11.39 -35.74
C ARG A 129 -3.39 11.00 -36.71
N SER A 130 -3.85 9.76 -36.71
CA SER A 130 -4.91 9.29 -37.59
C SER A 130 -6.22 9.11 -36.81
N PRO A 131 -7.38 9.53 -37.35
CA PRO A 131 -8.67 9.34 -36.68
C PRO A 131 -9.00 7.85 -36.46
N THR A 132 -8.55 6.97 -37.35
CA THR A 132 -8.68 5.51 -37.21
C THR A 132 -7.64 4.94 -36.23
N GLY A 133 -6.44 5.50 -36.21
CA GLY A 133 -5.36 5.09 -35.30
C GLY A 133 -5.64 5.43 -33.85
N LYS A 134 -6.35 6.53 -33.59
CA LYS A 134 -6.73 6.96 -32.24
C LYS A 134 -7.62 5.94 -31.51
N LEU A 135 -8.52 5.27 -32.23
CA LEU A 135 -9.35 4.20 -31.66
C LEU A 135 -8.51 3.01 -31.18
N ILE A 136 -7.45 2.69 -31.93
CA ILE A 136 -6.50 1.63 -31.56
C ILE A 136 -5.67 2.06 -30.36
N GLN A 137 -5.20 3.31 -30.35
CA GLN A 137 -4.48 3.90 -29.22
C GLN A 137 -5.31 3.86 -27.93
N ASP A 138 -6.57 4.30 -27.98
CA ASP A 138 -7.49 4.30 -26.84
C ASP A 138 -7.78 2.88 -26.34
N SER A 139 -7.87 1.89 -27.24
CA SER A 139 -8.02 0.48 -26.88
C SER A 139 -6.80 -0.06 -26.11
N ILE A 140 -5.59 0.27 -26.59
CA ILE A 140 -4.33 -0.13 -25.94
C ILE A 140 -4.22 0.49 -24.53
N LEU A 141 -4.53 1.79 -24.41
CA LEU A 141 -4.47 2.51 -23.13
C LEU A 141 -5.53 2.00 -22.13
N ARG A 142 -6.73 1.64 -22.61
CA ARG A 142 -7.77 1.04 -21.76
C ARG A 142 -7.40 -0.35 -21.28
N SER A 143 -6.74 -1.15 -22.11
CA SER A 143 -6.28 -2.49 -21.73
C SER A 143 -5.13 -2.47 -20.72
N ARG A 144 -4.27 -1.44 -20.78
CA ARG A 144 -3.06 -1.31 -19.95
C ARG A 144 -2.91 0.11 -19.40
N PRO A 145 -3.66 0.45 -18.33
CA PRO A 145 -3.50 1.75 -17.68
C PRO A 145 -2.07 1.90 -17.14
N GLY A 146 -1.46 3.06 -17.35
CA GLY A 146 -0.10 3.37 -16.85
C GLY A 146 1.06 2.87 -17.73
N LEU A 147 0.79 2.31 -18.92
CA LEU A 147 1.87 1.84 -19.81
C LEU A 147 2.85 2.95 -20.18
N LEU A 148 2.35 4.11 -20.60
CA LEU A 148 3.21 5.24 -21.00
C LEU A 148 4.01 5.79 -19.81
N ASP A 149 3.41 5.82 -18.62
CA ASP A 149 4.07 6.28 -17.40
C ASP A 149 5.23 5.35 -16.99
N SER A 150 4.99 4.04 -17.03
CA SER A 150 6.04 3.06 -16.75
C SER A 150 7.22 3.13 -17.74
N LEU A 151 6.95 3.44 -19.02
CA LEU A 151 8.00 3.63 -20.02
C LEU A 151 8.87 4.86 -19.71
N VAL A 152 8.26 5.97 -19.30
CA VAL A 152 8.97 7.19 -18.90
C VAL A 152 9.84 6.93 -17.67
N ILE A 153 9.35 6.19 -16.68
CA ILE A 153 10.11 5.83 -15.48
C ILE A 153 11.35 5.01 -15.84
N VAL A 154 11.21 4.00 -16.70
CA VAL A 154 12.34 3.16 -17.15
C VAL A 154 13.35 3.98 -17.95
N GLU A 155 12.89 4.88 -18.82
CA GLU A 155 13.77 5.77 -19.58
C GLU A 155 14.57 6.72 -18.67
N ASN A 156 13.91 7.32 -17.68
CA ASN A 156 14.55 8.19 -16.70
C ASN A 156 15.58 7.44 -15.86
N TYR A 157 15.27 6.22 -15.44
CA TYR A 157 16.20 5.35 -14.72
C TYR A 157 17.43 4.99 -15.57
N TYR A 158 17.24 4.69 -16.85
CA TYR A 158 18.37 4.45 -17.76
C TYR A 158 19.24 5.70 -17.93
N ARG A 159 18.62 6.87 -18.15
CA ARG A 159 19.34 8.13 -18.30
C ARG A 159 20.16 8.50 -17.05
N SER A 160 19.67 8.24 -15.84
CA SER A 160 20.40 8.54 -14.60
C SER A 160 21.57 7.60 -14.34
N GLN A 161 21.49 6.33 -14.78
CA GLN A 161 22.54 5.34 -14.59
C GLN A 161 23.70 5.47 -15.61
N PHE A 162 23.43 5.95 -16.83
CA PHE A 162 24.43 6.01 -17.91
C PHE A 162 24.87 7.43 -18.29
N LYS A 163 24.33 8.48 -17.66
CA LYS A 163 24.73 9.88 -17.86
C LYS A 163 25.41 10.43 -16.59
N ASN A 164 26.43 9.71 -16.13
CA ASN A 164 27.53 10.18 -15.28
C ASN A 164 28.84 9.73 -15.91
#